data_AF-A0A9E5IGS6-F1
#
_entry.id   AF-A0A9E5IGS6-F1
#
_cell.length_a   1.000
_cell.length_b   1.000
_cell.length_c   1.000
_cell.angle_alpha   90.00
_cell.angle_beta   90.00
_cell.angle_gamma   90.00
#
_symmetry.space_group_name_H-M   'P 1'
#
loop_
_entity.id
_entity.type
_entity.pdbx_description
1 polymer ?
#
loop_
_entity_poly.entity_id
_entity_poly.type
_entity_poly.pdbx_seq_one_letter_code
_entity_poly.pdbx_strand_id
1 'polypeptide(L)'
;MGRHIFEVACAIVDGERLILDFMYEGHDGVHRGAQALYDLRSPTKALDLVHGATLSWGGIIKYDGRWCFAQGWDAPSGKEEIYFYSM
;
A
#
# COMPACT_ATOMS: atom_id res chain seq x y z
N MET A 1 -16.22 -3.70 -5.17
CA MET A 1 -15.03 -4.16 -5.93
C MET A 1 -15.48 -5.20 -6.94
N GLY A 2 -14.83 -5.29 -8.10
CA GLY A 2 -15.06 -6.39 -9.05
C GLY A 2 -14.51 -7.71 -8.53
N ARG A 3 -14.35 -8.71 -9.41
CA ARG A 3 -14.10 -10.09 -8.98
C ARG A 3 -12.64 -10.40 -8.64
N HIS A 4 -11.69 -9.60 -9.12
CA HIS A 4 -10.27 -9.91 -9.02
C HIS A 4 -9.48 -8.82 -8.31
N ILE A 5 -8.64 -9.24 -7.37
CA ILE A 5 -7.48 -8.48 -6.88
C ILE A 5 -6.29 -8.93 -7.71
N PHE A 6 -5.53 -7.98 -8.25
CA PHE A 6 -4.37 -8.27 -9.10
C PHE A 6 -3.09 -8.33 -8.29
N GLU A 7 -2.80 -7.25 -7.56
CA GLU A 7 -1.53 -7.06 -6.88
C GLU A 7 -1.73 -6.27 -5.59
N VAL A 8 -0.98 -6.64 -4.55
CA VAL A 8 -0.79 -5.81 -3.36
C VAL A 8 0.45 -4.97 -3.60
N ALA A 9 0.27 -3.66 -3.83
CA ALA A 9 1.36 -2.72 -4.08
C ALA A 9 2.22 -2.53 -2.82
N CYS A 10 1.62 -2.44 -1.63
CA CYS A 10 2.35 -2.48 -0.38
C CYS A 10 1.52 -2.97 0.81
N ALA A 11 2.23 -3.46 1.83
CA ALA A 11 1.68 -3.82 3.13
C ALA A 11 2.37 -2.99 4.21
N ILE A 12 1.59 -2.30 5.03
CA ILE A 12 2.09 -1.36 6.05
C ILE A 12 1.62 -1.83 7.41
N VAL A 13 2.54 -1.87 8.37
CA VAL A 13 2.24 -2.21 9.76
C VAL A 13 2.44 -0.98 10.64
N ASP A 14 1.40 -0.59 11.39
CA ASP A 14 1.47 0.47 12.40
C ASP A 14 0.84 -0.04 13.71
N GLY A 15 1.69 -0.37 14.68
CA GLY A 15 1.26 -1.03 15.92
C GLY A 15 0.58 -2.37 15.63
N GLU A 16 -0.68 -2.51 16.04
CA GLU A 16 -1.50 -3.73 15.80
C GLU A 16 -2.32 -3.65 14.49
N ARG A 17 -2.10 -2.63 13.66
CA ARG A 17 -2.83 -2.42 12.40
C ARG A 17 -2.01 -2.86 11.20
N LEU A 18 -2.70 -3.45 10.23
CA LEU A 18 -2.17 -3.76 8.91
C LEU A 18 -2.99 -3.01 7.87
N ILE A 19 -2.33 -2.29 6.97
CA ILE A 19 -2.95 -1.68 5.79
C ILE A 19 -2.42 -2.37 4.56
N LEU A 20 -3.32 -2.84 3.70
CA LEU A 20 -2.99 -3.36 2.38
C LEU A 20 -3.41 -2.34 1.32
N ASP A 21 -2.46 -1.91 0.51
CA ASP A 21 -2.69 -1.08 -0.67
C ASP A 21 -2.61 -1.96 -1.91
N PHE A 22 -3.68 -2.03 -2.70
CA PHE A 22 -3.82 -3.04 -3.74
C PHE A 22 -4.59 -2.57 -4.97
N MET A 23 -4.23 -3.17 -6.11
CA MET A 23 -4.90 -3.01 -7.39
C MET A 23 -5.98 -4.08 -7.57
N TYR A 24 -7.15 -3.68 -8.05
CA TYR A 24 -8.28 -4.58 -8.32
C TYR A 24 -9.01 -4.19 -9.60
N GLU A 25 -9.82 -5.12 -10.12
CA GLU A 25 -10.69 -4.89 -11.27
C GLU A 25 -12.03 -4.26 -10.82
N GLY A 26 -12.42 -3.15 -11.42
CA GLY A 26 -13.76 -2.57 -11.25
C GLY A 26 -14.86 -3.40 -11.93
N HIS A 27 -16.14 -3.13 -11.61
CA HIS A 27 -17.27 -3.79 -12.29
C HIS A 27 -17.36 -3.46 -13.79
N ASP A 28 -16.71 -2.39 -14.21
CA ASP A 28 -16.54 -1.91 -15.57
C ASP A 28 -15.30 -2.49 -16.28
N GLY A 29 -14.57 -3.42 -15.64
CA GLY A 29 -13.32 -3.95 -16.16
C GLY A 29 -12.13 -3.00 -16.05
N VAL A 30 -12.29 -1.83 -15.42
CA VAL A 30 -11.22 -0.84 -15.28
C VAL A 30 -10.38 -1.13 -14.04
N HIS A 31 -9.05 -1.09 -14.18
CA HIS A 31 -8.14 -1.24 -13.05
C HIS A 31 -8.23 -0.04 -12.10
N ARG A 32 -8.33 -0.32 -10.80
CA ARG A 32 -8.52 0.69 -9.74
C ARG A 32 -7.65 0.35 -8.54
N GLY A 33 -7.28 1.36 -7.76
CA GLY A 33 -6.58 1.20 -6.49
C GLY A 33 -7.54 1.28 -5.29
N ALA A 34 -7.26 0.51 -4.25
CA ALA A 34 -7.95 0.57 -2.96
C ALA A 34 -7.00 0.25 -1.80
N GLN A 35 -7.39 0.68 -0.61
CA GLN A 35 -6.72 0.37 0.64
C GLN A 35 -7.67 -0.31 1.62
N ALA A 36 -7.24 -1.40 2.24
CA ALA A 36 -7.99 -2.10 3.27
C ALA A 36 -7.21 -2.11 4.59
N LEU A 37 -7.91 -1.79 5.68
CA LEU A 37 -7.37 -1.81 7.04
C LEU A 37 -7.75 -3.11 7.73
N TYR A 38 -6.82 -3.70 8.48
CA TYR A 38 -7.00 -4.94 9.23
C TYR A 38 -6.43 -4.80 10.66
N ASP A 39 -6.91 -5.65 11.56
CA ASP A 39 -6.20 -5.97 12.82
C ASP A 39 -5.20 -7.10 12.53
N LEU A 40 -3.95 -6.97 12.96
CA LEU A 40 -2.91 -7.97 12.75
C LEU A 40 -3.25 -9.34 13.33
N ARG A 41 -4.08 -9.39 14.38
CA ARG A 41 -4.53 -10.64 15.00
C ARG A 41 -5.71 -11.25 14.26
N SER A 42 -6.34 -10.50 13.34
CA SER A 42 -7.45 -10.97 12.51
C SER A 42 -7.32 -10.48 11.05
N PRO A 43 -6.25 -10.86 10.33
CA PRO A 43 -5.89 -10.30 9.02
C PRO A 43 -6.76 -10.83 7.86
N THR A 44 -7.85 -11.55 8.17
CA THR A 44 -8.79 -12.09 7.18
C THR A 44 -10.09 -11.30 7.12
N LYS A 45 -10.32 -10.37 8.05
CA LYS A 45 -11.51 -9.53 8.10
C LYS A 45 -11.10 -8.07 8.07
N ALA A 46 -11.38 -7.40 6.95
CA ALA A 46 -11.15 -5.98 6.82
C ALA A 46 -12.01 -5.22 7.84
N LEU A 47 -11.37 -4.28 8.54
CA LEU A 47 -12.00 -3.31 9.43
C LEU A 47 -12.56 -2.12 8.65
N ASP A 48 -11.88 -1.72 7.57
CA ASP A 48 -12.28 -0.64 6.68
C ASP A 48 -11.73 -0.86 5.26
N LEU A 49 -12.37 -0.24 4.27
CA LEU A 49 -12.02 -0.31 2.86
C LEU A 49 -12.30 1.02 2.15
N VAL A 50 -11.24 1.63 1.62
CA VAL A 50 -11.30 2.88 0.85
C VAL A 50 -10.94 2.61 -0.60
N HIS A 51 -11.68 3.21 -1.54
CA HIS A 51 -11.46 3.09 -2.98
C HIS A 51 -10.88 4.38 -3.56
N GLY A 52 -10.26 4.29 -4.74
CA GLY A 52 -9.66 5.44 -5.42
C GLY A 52 -8.28 5.79 -4.87
N ALA A 53 -7.55 4.80 -4.37
CA ALA A 53 -6.21 4.99 -3.80
C ALA A 53 -5.14 5.21 -4.87
N THR A 54 -4.08 5.94 -4.51
CA THR A 54 -2.81 6.00 -5.24
C THR A 54 -1.93 4.84 -4.77
N LEU A 55 -1.56 3.96 -5.70
CA LEU A 55 -0.79 2.76 -5.39
C LEU A 55 0.67 3.08 -5.10
N SER A 56 1.18 2.50 -4.01
CA SER A 56 2.43 2.88 -3.35
C SER A 56 3.45 1.75 -3.39
N TRP A 57 3.87 1.34 -4.59
CA TRP A 57 4.80 0.20 -4.76
C TRP A 57 6.14 0.36 -4.05
N GLY A 58 6.63 1.59 -3.91
CA GLY A 58 7.84 1.85 -3.13
C GLY A 58 7.65 1.82 -1.61
N GLY A 59 6.41 1.66 -1.15
CA GLY A 59 6.02 1.59 0.25
C GLY A 59 5.51 2.92 0.82
N ILE A 60 4.86 2.82 1.97
CA ILE A 60 4.50 3.96 2.82
C ILE A 60 5.18 3.73 4.17
N ILE A 61 5.95 4.69 4.63
CA ILE A 61 6.66 4.60 5.92
C ILE A 61 6.45 5.84 6.76
N LYS A 62 6.76 5.74 8.05
CA LYS A 62 6.81 6.89 8.95
C LYS A 62 8.25 7.37 9.11
N TYR A 63 8.56 8.53 8.55
CA TYR A 63 9.86 9.20 8.68
C TYR A 63 9.68 10.52 9.43
N ASP A 64 10.47 10.73 10.49
CA ASP A 64 10.36 11.89 11.38
C ASP A 64 8.92 12.17 11.87
N GLY A 65 8.22 11.10 12.27
CA GLY A 65 6.84 11.18 12.75
C GLY A 65 5.79 11.43 11.67
N ARG A 66 6.17 11.60 10.40
CA ARG A 66 5.28 11.88 9.27
C ARG A 66 5.19 10.68 8.35
N TRP A 67 4.00 10.46 7.79
CA TRP A 67 3.82 9.47 6.74
C TRP A 67 4.40 10.00 5.43
N CYS A 68 5.22 9.18 4.77
CA CYS A 68 5.87 9.50 3.51
C CYS A 68 5.73 8.32 2.56
N PHE A 69 5.56 8.62 1.26
CA PHE A 69 5.71 7.62 0.22
C PHE A 69 7.19 7.38 0.01
N ALA A 70 7.62 6.17 0.31
CA ALA A 70 8.93 5.68 -0.07
C ALA A 70 8.86 5.27 -1.54
N GLN A 71 9.93 5.54 -2.28
CA GLN A 71 10.13 5.01 -3.63
C GLN A 71 11.52 4.39 -3.71
N GLY A 72 11.56 3.08 -3.95
CA GLY A 72 12.78 2.42 -4.40
C GLY A 72 12.99 2.75 -5.87
N TRP A 73 14.18 3.24 -6.21
CA TRP A 73 14.62 3.40 -7.59
C TRP A 73 15.82 2.48 -7.84
N ASP A 74 16.25 2.37 -9.10
CA ASP A 74 17.38 1.55 -9.56
C ASP A 74 18.68 1.85 -8.79
N ALA A 75 18.80 1.26 -7.60
CA ALA A 75 19.91 1.47 -6.70
C ALA A 75 21.13 0.71 -7.23
N PRO A 76 22.35 1.28 -7.12
CA PRO A 76 23.56 0.57 -7.52
C PRO A 76 23.68 -0.79 -6.83
N SER A 77 24.26 -1.77 -7.51
CA SER A 77 24.48 -3.11 -6.94
C SER A 77 25.20 -3.03 -5.59
N GLY A 78 24.62 -3.70 -4.58
CA GLY A 78 25.14 -3.68 -3.20
C GLY A 78 24.74 -2.46 -2.38
N LYS A 79 23.84 -1.61 -2.87
CA LYS A 79 23.28 -0.48 -2.12
C LYS A 79 21.76 -0.62 -2.00
N GLU A 80 21.26 -0.36 -0.80
CA GLU A 80 19.84 -0.21 -0.53
C GLU A 80 19.56 1.29 -0.41
N GLU A 81 18.89 1.87 -1.41
CA GLU A 81 18.52 3.28 -1.42
C GLU A 81 17.01 3.42 -1.50
N ILE A 82 16.46 4.26 -0.62
CA ILE A 82 15.04 4.62 -0.59
C ILE A 82 14.95 6.15 -0.67
N TYR A 83 14.11 6.62 -1.58
CA TYR A 83 13.87 8.05 -1.79
C TYR A 83 12.55 8.44 -1.14
N PHE A 84 12.54 9.59 -0.46
CA PHE A 84 11.35 10.16 0.16
C PHE A 84 10.88 11.38 -0.62
N TYR A 85 9.62 11.40 -1.00
CA TYR A 85 8.96 12.62 -1.46
C TYR A 85 8.20 13.23 -0.27
N SER A 86 8.59 14.43 0.14
CA SER A 86 7.94 15.22 1.18
C SER A 86 7.43 16.54 0.61
N MET A 87 6.31 17.04 1.15
CA MET A 87 5.84 18.42 0.91
C MET A 87 6.58 19.44 1.77
#